data_AF-A0A4U3M1K2-F1
#
_entry.id   AF-A0A4U3M1K2-F1
#
_cell.length_a   1.000
_cell.length_b   1.000
_cell.length_c   1.000
_cell.angle_alpha   90.00
_cell.angle_beta   90.00
_cell.angle_gamma   90.00
#
_symmetry.space_group_name_H-M   'P 1'
#
loop_
_entity.id
_entity.type
_entity.pdbx_description
1 polymer ?
#
loop_
_entity_poly.entity_id
_entity_poly.type
_entity_poly.pdbx_seq_one_letter_code
_entity_poly.pdbx_strand_id
1 'polypeptide(L)'
;MSRAAALRLGAFAGALALAFGAAYGIGTAVDPIAAADTPSQSQEMGMSDMGGHDAGGQLPGLAVSDAGYTFSPATTFFTAGTKTALRFTITGPDGKPVTQYTKTHEKDLHLIVVRRDLSGFHHVHPTLAADGTWSIPFTFTAGGTWRMYADFQPAGLDKNITLGTDVNVSGLYIPVPLNDPAAVTSIHGYDVTLAGTPVAGKESQLTFKITKNGKPVTDLEPYLGAFGHLVSLRSGDLAYLHNHPAQHAEPGMKGGPSIDFMTTFPTAGTYSLFLDFQHAGAVHTAEFTVKVSSTGTTIVPPTAVPNHEEEAHEHEQPVR
;
A
#
# COMPACT_ATOMS: atom_id res chain seq x y z
N MET A 1 -59.61 -9.34 27.36
CA MET A 1 -58.67 -10.39 26.91
C MET A 1 -59.18 -11.74 27.39
N SER A 2 -59.22 -12.77 26.52
CA SER A 2 -59.67 -14.10 26.94
C SER A 2 -58.68 -14.68 27.97
N ARG A 3 -59.17 -15.50 28.91
CA ARG A 3 -58.30 -16.19 29.90
C ARG A 3 -57.16 -16.96 29.21
N ALA A 4 -57.39 -17.46 28.00
CA ALA A 4 -56.38 -18.11 27.17
C ALA A 4 -55.27 -17.17 26.67
N ALA A 5 -55.59 -15.91 26.34
CA ALA A 5 -54.60 -14.93 25.92
C ALA A 5 -53.69 -14.49 27.08
N ALA A 6 -54.27 -14.31 28.28
CA ALA A 6 -53.50 -14.00 29.49
C ALA A 6 -52.56 -15.14 29.89
N LEU A 7 -53.02 -16.39 29.77
CA LEU A 7 -52.18 -17.57 30.05
C LEU A 7 -51.00 -17.69 29.07
N ARG A 8 -51.24 -17.43 27.78
CA ARG A 8 -50.19 -17.46 26.74
C ARG A 8 -49.15 -16.35 26.93
N LEU A 9 -49.59 -15.13 27.25
CA LEU A 9 -48.66 -14.03 27.56
C LEU A 9 -47.81 -14.34 28.80
N GLY A 10 -48.43 -14.89 29.85
CA GLY A 10 -47.71 -15.31 31.05
C GLY A 10 -46.66 -16.40 30.77
N ALA A 11 -47.01 -17.40 29.97
CA ALA A 11 -46.08 -18.45 29.55
C ALA A 11 -44.91 -17.90 28.71
N PHE A 12 -45.20 -16.96 27.80
CA PHE A 12 -44.17 -16.34 26.96
C PHE A 12 -43.21 -15.46 27.76
N ALA A 13 -43.75 -14.66 28.70
CA ALA A 13 -42.93 -13.84 29.60
C ALA A 13 -42.06 -14.72 30.52
N GLY A 14 -42.61 -15.84 31.02
CA GLY A 14 -41.84 -16.80 31.81
C GLY A 14 -40.71 -17.46 31.01
N ALA A 15 -40.98 -17.87 29.77
CA ALA A 15 -39.97 -18.45 28.89
C ALA A 15 -38.85 -17.45 28.56
N LEU A 16 -39.20 -16.18 28.29
CA LEU A 16 -38.22 -15.11 28.06
C LEU A 16 -37.37 -14.82 29.30
N ALA A 17 -37.98 -14.77 30.49
CA ALA A 17 -37.25 -14.55 31.74
C ALA A 17 -36.26 -15.69 32.02
N LEU A 18 -36.65 -16.94 31.74
CA LEU A 18 -35.76 -18.10 31.85
C LEU A 18 -34.60 -18.04 30.84
N ALA A 19 -34.87 -17.68 29.59
CA ALA A 19 -33.85 -17.55 28.56
C ALA A 19 -32.83 -16.44 28.89
N PHE A 20 -33.31 -15.26 29.32
CA PHE A 20 -32.44 -14.15 29.73
C PHE A 20 -31.68 -14.48 31.02
N GLY A 21 -32.30 -15.13 31.99
CA GLY A 21 -31.64 -15.57 33.22
C GLY A 21 -30.53 -16.60 32.95
N ALA A 22 -30.77 -17.56 32.06
CA ALA A 22 -29.77 -18.54 31.64
C ALA A 22 -28.61 -17.87 30.87
N ALA A 23 -28.92 -16.97 29.93
CA ALA A 23 -27.90 -16.24 29.16
C ALA A 23 -27.06 -15.32 30.06
N TYR A 24 -27.69 -14.62 31.02
CA TYR A 24 -26.98 -13.80 32.01
C TYR A 24 -26.10 -14.67 32.91
N GLY A 25 -26.62 -15.79 33.44
CA GLY A 25 -25.84 -16.71 34.26
C GLY A 25 -24.61 -17.26 33.54
N ILE A 26 -24.77 -17.68 32.28
CA ILE A 26 -23.64 -18.10 31.44
C ILE A 26 -22.67 -16.93 31.23
N GLY A 27 -23.17 -15.75 30.84
CA GLY A 27 -22.34 -14.56 30.61
C GLY A 27 -21.58 -14.06 31.84
N THR A 28 -22.08 -14.32 33.05
CA THR A 28 -21.34 -14.03 34.30
C THR A 28 -20.34 -15.10 34.72
N ALA A 29 -20.47 -16.33 34.19
CA ALA A 29 -19.57 -17.44 34.49
C ALA A 29 -18.41 -17.56 33.50
N VAL A 30 -18.56 -16.99 32.29
CA VAL A 30 -17.48 -16.85 31.30
C VAL A 30 -17.09 -15.38 31.18
N ASP A 31 -15.96 -15.03 31.77
CA ASP A 31 -15.32 -13.73 31.60
C ASP A 31 -14.70 -13.64 30.20
N PRO A 32 -15.21 -12.82 29.26
CA PRO A 32 -14.73 -12.82 27.87
C PRO A 32 -13.34 -12.18 27.70
N ILE A 33 -12.75 -11.65 28.77
CA ILE A 33 -11.48 -10.89 28.75
C ILE A 33 -10.50 -11.39 29.83
N ALA A 34 -10.49 -12.71 30.10
CA ALA A 34 -9.47 -13.33 30.97
C ALA A 34 -8.43 -14.16 30.20
N ALA A 35 -8.35 -13.99 28.87
CA ALA A 35 -7.31 -14.58 28.03
C ALA A 35 -6.21 -13.55 27.67
N ALA A 36 -5.68 -12.83 28.66
CA ALA A 36 -4.41 -12.10 28.52
C ALA A 36 -3.81 -11.66 29.87
N ASP A 37 -3.90 -12.45 30.94
CA ASP A 37 -3.08 -12.20 32.13
C ASP A 37 -2.13 -13.39 32.36
N THR A 38 -0.87 -13.19 32.02
CA THR A 38 0.22 -14.12 32.33
C THR A 38 0.79 -13.73 33.69
N PRO A 39 1.05 -14.68 34.60
CA PRO A 39 1.45 -14.34 35.96
C PRO A 39 2.91 -13.85 36.00
N SER A 40 3.11 -12.72 36.67
CA SER A 40 4.41 -12.22 37.09
C SER A 40 5.06 -13.17 38.11
N GLN A 41 6.09 -13.90 37.69
CA GLN A 41 7.04 -14.55 38.59
C GLN A 41 8.27 -13.65 38.75
N SER A 42 8.52 -13.27 39.99
CA SER A 42 9.77 -12.67 40.45
C SER A 42 10.90 -13.71 40.43
N GLN A 43 11.94 -13.48 39.63
CA GLN A 43 13.27 -14.05 39.84
C GLN A 43 14.34 -12.95 39.72
N GLU A 44 15.27 -13.00 40.67
CA GLU A 44 16.38 -12.07 40.86
C GLU A 44 17.38 -12.03 39.69
N MET A 45 17.82 -10.79 39.45
CA MET A 45 19.04 -10.28 38.81
C MET A 45 20.03 -11.25 38.14
N GLY A 46 20.09 -11.15 36.81
CA GLY A 46 21.26 -11.43 35.98
C GLY A 46 21.41 -10.35 34.91
N MET A 47 22.52 -9.62 34.92
CA MET A 47 22.87 -8.56 33.97
C MET A 47 22.99 -9.08 32.53
N SER A 48 22.26 -8.46 31.59
CA SER A 48 22.65 -8.04 30.23
C SER A 48 21.50 -8.18 29.22
N ASP A 49 21.01 -7.05 28.68
CA ASP A 49 20.96 -6.73 27.24
C ASP A 49 19.86 -5.68 26.94
N MET A 50 20.22 -4.64 26.21
CA MET A 50 19.34 -3.53 25.79
C MET A 50 18.64 -3.94 24.48
N GLY A 51 17.51 -4.64 24.58
CA GLY A 51 16.65 -4.94 23.43
C GLY A 51 15.30 -4.24 23.57
N GLY A 52 15.10 -3.14 22.85
CA GLY A 52 13.84 -2.40 22.82
C GLY A 52 12.68 -3.29 22.37
N HIS A 53 11.64 -3.38 23.20
CA HIS A 53 10.36 -3.97 22.83
C HIS A 53 9.57 -2.99 21.96
N ASP A 54 9.73 -3.05 20.63
CA ASP A 54 8.78 -2.40 19.72
C ASP A 54 7.47 -3.21 19.72
N ALA A 55 6.52 -2.77 20.54
CA ALA A 55 5.16 -3.25 20.50
C ALA A 55 4.48 -2.78 19.20
N GLY A 56 4.38 -3.69 18.21
CA GLY A 56 3.36 -3.70 17.15
C GLY A 56 2.86 -2.34 16.63
N GLY A 57 3.75 -1.52 16.07
CA GLY A 57 3.37 -0.27 15.43
C GLY A 57 2.35 -0.48 14.29
N GLN A 58 1.41 0.45 14.15
CA GLN A 58 0.46 0.50 13.03
C GLN A 58 1.23 0.47 11.70
N LEU A 59 0.84 -0.42 10.78
CA LEU A 59 1.47 -0.44 9.46
C LEU A 59 1.23 0.89 8.72
N PRO A 60 2.25 1.43 8.01
CA PRO A 60 2.14 2.72 7.35
C PRO A 60 0.98 2.78 6.36
N GLY A 61 0.42 3.97 6.22
CA GLY A 61 -0.59 4.25 5.21
C GLY A 61 -1.96 3.63 5.46
N LEU A 62 -2.21 2.92 6.58
CA LEU A 62 -3.54 2.41 6.94
C LEU A 62 -4.39 3.43 7.71
N ALA A 63 -3.76 4.29 8.50
CA ALA A 63 -4.44 5.29 9.30
C ALA A 63 -4.56 6.63 8.58
N VAL A 64 -5.68 7.33 8.77
CA VAL A 64 -5.85 8.72 8.35
C VAL A 64 -5.05 9.70 9.22
N SER A 65 -4.75 9.28 10.45
CA SER A 65 -3.98 10.05 11.41
C SER A 65 -2.95 9.19 12.13
N ASP A 66 -1.75 9.70 12.31
CA ASP A 66 -0.67 9.09 13.10
C ASP A 66 0.23 10.20 13.67
N ALA A 67 0.80 9.99 14.86
CA ALA A 67 1.69 10.93 15.54
C ALA A 67 1.14 12.38 15.65
N GLY A 68 -0.19 12.54 15.73
CA GLY A 68 -0.86 13.84 15.78
C GLY A 68 -1.03 14.54 14.42
N TYR A 69 -0.55 13.93 13.34
CA TYR A 69 -0.78 14.40 11.97
C TYR A 69 -2.05 13.76 11.40
N THR A 70 -2.79 14.48 10.56
CA THR A 70 -4.03 13.98 9.93
C THR A 70 -4.08 14.37 8.45
N PHE A 71 -4.40 13.40 7.59
CA PHE A 71 -4.60 13.62 6.16
C PHE A 71 -6.06 13.97 5.86
N SER A 72 -6.33 15.20 5.43
CA SER A 72 -7.68 15.72 5.20
C SER A 72 -7.90 16.16 3.75
N PRO A 73 -8.54 15.33 2.91
CA PRO A 73 -9.03 15.76 1.60
C PRO A 73 -10.07 16.87 1.71
N ALA A 74 -10.06 17.83 0.80
CA ALA A 74 -11.06 18.90 0.74
C ALA A 74 -12.46 18.36 0.38
N THR A 75 -12.51 17.25 -0.35
CA THR A 75 -13.70 16.45 -0.62
C THR A 75 -13.29 14.99 -0.75
N THR A 76 -14.20 14.08 -0.41
CA THR A 76 -14.02 12.63 -0.57
C THR A 76 -14.89 12.04 -1.69
N PHE A 77 -15.52 12.90 -2.51
CA PHE A 77 -16.38 12.48 -3.62
C PHE A 77 -15.93 13.12 -4.93
N PHE A 78 -15.77 12.29 -5.97
CA PHE A 78 -15.33 12.68 -7.31
C PHE A 78 -16.13 11.94 -8.40
N THR A 79 -15.90 12.30 -9.65
CA THR A 79 -16.51 11.63 -10.82
C THR A 79 -15.42 11.20 -11.79
N ALA A 80 -15.49 9.95 -12.26
CA ALA A 80 -14.55 9.39 -13.22
C ALA A 80 -14.59 10.16 -14.55
N GLY A 81 -13.43 10.26 -15.21
CA GLY A 81 -13.27 10.97 -16.49
C GLY A 81 -13.34 12.50 -16.39
N THR A 82 -13.65 13.06 -15.21
CA THR A 82 -13.69 14.52 -15.01
C THR A 82 -12.34 15.00 -14.49
N LYS A 83 -11.70 15.92 -15.23
CA LYS A 83 -10.49 16.60 -14.76
C LYS A 83 -10.85 17.51 -13.58
N THR A 84 -10.25 17.25 -12.44
CA THR A 84 -10.45 18.00 -11.20
C THR A 84 -9.10 18.37 -10.57
N ALA A 85 -9.12 19.15 -9.49
CA ALA A 85 -7.96 19.31 -8.64
C ALA A 85 -8.13 18.41 -7.41
N LEU A 86 -7.21 17.48 -7.18
CA LEU A 86 -7.10 16.84 -5.87
C LEU A 86 -6.52 17.87 -4.91
N ARG A 87 -7.30 18.21 -3.88
CA ARG A 87 -6.94 19.19 -2.85
C ARG A 87 -7.03 18.56 -1.48
N PHE A 88 -6.05 18.81 -0.64
CA PHE A 88 -6.00 18.29 0.72
C PHE A 88 -5.06 19.10 1.59
N THR A 89 -5.15 18.91 2.90
CA THR A 89 -4.19 19.41 3.89
C THR A 89 -3.64 18.26 4.71
N ILE A 90 -2.42 18.42 5.21
CA ILE A 90 -1.94 17.66 6.35
C ILE A 90 -2.06 18.57 7.57
N THR A 91 -2.92 18.21 8.51
CA THR A 91 -3.06 18.95 9.78
C THR A 91 -2.06 18.38 10.78
N GLY A 92 -1.29 19.24 11.44
CA GLY A 92 -0.31 18.86 12.44
C GLY A 92 -0.90 18.69 13.85
N PRO A 93 -0.07 18.29 14.82
CA PRO A 93 -0.49 18.08 16.22
C PRO A 93 -0.97 19.35 16.92
N ASP A 94 -0.64 20.53 16.37
CA ASP A 94 -1.12 21.84 16.85
C ASP A 94 -2.49 22.24 16.27
N GLY A 95 -3.10 21.36 15.46
CA GLY A 95 -4.38 21.59 14.80
C GLY A 95 -4.32 22.50 13.57
N LYS A 96 -3.12 22.90 13.11
CA LYS A 96 -2.94 23.78 11.95
C LYS A 96 -2.42 23.01 10.73
N PRO A 97 -2.65 23.51 9.50
CA PRO A 97 -2.00 22.94 8.32
C PRO A 97 -0.48 23.00 8.42
N VAL A 98 0.18 21.87 8.14
CA VAL A 98 1.62 21.79 8.03
C VAL A 98 2.07 22.52 6.76
N THR A 99 3.07 23.40 6.90
CA THR A 99 3.63 24.20 5.81
C THR A 99 5.13 24.04 5.64
N GLN A 100 5.78 23.30 6.55
CA GLN A 100 7.22 23.07 6.55
C GLN A 100 7.51 21.59 6.57
N TYR A 101 8.23 21.14 5.56
CA TYR A 101 8.55 19.74 5.31
C TYR A 101 10.06 19.61 5.07
N THR A 102 10.59 18.43 5.37
CA THR A 102 11.92 18.02 4.95
C THR A 102 11.78 17.26 3.64
N LYS A 103 12.61 17.60 2.65
CA LYS A 103 12.58 16.94 1.35
C LYS A 103 13.06 15.50 1.46
N THR A 104 12.25 14.57 1.00
CA THR A 104 12.59 13.17 0.75
C THR A 104 12.48 12.94 -0.75
N HIS A 105 13.49 12.30 -1.37
CA HIS A 105 13.51 12.08 -2.82
C HIS A 105 13.19 13.36 -3.64
N GLU A 106 13.85 14.48 -3.28
CA GLU A 106 13.68 15.81 -3.90
C GLU A 106 12.30 16.48 -3.74
N LYS A 107 11.35 15.83 -3.05
CA LYS A 107 9.98 16.32 -2.85
C LYS A 107 9.65 16.46 -1.38
N ASP A 108 8.77 17.40 -1.08
CA ASP A 108 8.25 17.59 0.28
C ASP A 108 7.18 16.53 0.63
N LEU A 109 6.52 15.97 -0.38
CA LEU A 109 5.47 14.98 -0.25
C LEU A 109 5.34 14.13 -1.53
N HIS A 110 5.19 12.82 -1.36
CA HIS A 110 4.73 11.91 -2.41
C HIS A 110 3.26 11.57 -2.18
N LEU A 111 2.45 11.72 -3.23
CA LEU A 111 1.04 11.33 -3.22
C LEU A 111 0.89 10.07 -4.07
N ILE A 112 0.47 8.97 -3.44
CA ILE A 112 0.09 7.75 -4.15
C ILE A 112 -1.43 7.71 -4.19
N VAL A 113 -2.00 7.48 -5.38
CA VAL A 113 -3.45 7.31 -5.57
C VAL A 113 -3.68 5.98 -6.26
N VAL A 114 -4.33 5.04 -5.58
CA VAL A 114 -4.52 3.68 -6.07
C VAL A 114 -5.96 3.23 -5.88
N ARG A 115 -6.53 2.48 -6.81
CA ARG A 115 -7.86 1.89 -6.61
C ARG A 115 -7.80 0.77 -5.57
N ARG A 116 -8.88 0.55 -4.82
CA ARG A 116 -8.92 -0.47 -3.74
C ARG A 116 -8.67 -1.90 -4.23
N ASP A 117 -8.96 -2.19 -5.48
CA ASP A 117 -8.67 -3.48 -6.13
C ASP A 117 -7.27 -3.50 -6.81
N LEU A 118 -6.42 -2.52 -6.52
CA LEU A 118 -5.06 -2.33 -7.05
C LEU A 118 -4.98 -2.03 -8.55
N SER A 119 -6.11 -1.84 -9.23
CA SER A 119 -6.11 -1.49 -10.66
C SER A 119 -6.24 0.00 -10.88
N GLY A 120 -5.17 0.61 -11.38
CA GLY A 120 -5.02 2.05 -11.49
C GLY A 120 -4.18 2.59 -10.33
N PHE A 121 -2.92 2.85 -10.63
CA PHE A 121 -1.92 3.39 -9.73
C PHE A 121 -1.39 4.72 -10.28
N HIS A 122 -1.17 5.68 -9.38
CA HIS A 122 -0.55 6.95 -9.71
C HIS A 122 0.40 7.35 -8.58
N HIS A 123 1.65 7.60 -8.93
CA HIS A 123 2.64 8.26 -8.07
C HIS A 123 2.82 9.69 -8.55
N VAL A 124 2.30 10.66 -7.79
CA VAL A 124 2.27 12.06 -8.21
C VAL A 124 2.77 12.99 -7.13
N HIS A 125 3.15 14.20 -7.54
CA HIS A 125 3.80 15.19 -6.68
C HIS A 125 2.98 16.48 -6.68
N PRO A 126 2.06 16.65 -5.72
CA PRO A 126 1.28 17.87 -5.63
C PRO A 126 2.14 19.07 -5.23
N THR A 127 1.58 20.26 -5.41
CA THR A 127 2.21 21.53 -5.04
C THR A 127 1.61 22.07 -3.75
N LEU A 128 2.47 22.58 -2.86
CA LEU A 128 2.08 23.20 -1.58
C LEU A 128 1.83 24.70 -1.78
N ALA A 129 0.66 25.17 -1.35
CA ALA A 129 0.34 26.58 -1.23
C ALA A 129 0.74 27.12 0.16
N ALA A 130 0.86 28.45 0.28
CA ALA A 130 1.27 29.11 1.52
C ALA A 130 0.32 28.88 2.71
N ASP A 131 -0.93 28.50 2.45
CA ASP A 131 -1.94 28.18 3.47
C ASP A 131 -1.89 26.72 3.94
N GLY A 132 -0.96 25.91 3.43
CA GLY A 132 -0.83 24.48 3.73
C GLY A 132 -1.68 23.57 2.83
N THR A 133 -2.38 24.12 1.84
CA THR A 133 -3.15 23.32 0.88
C THR A 133 -2.23 22.71 -0.16
N TRP A 134 -2.29 21.39 -0.28
CA TRP A 134 -1.69 20.64 -1.38
C TRP A 134 -2.66 20.55 -2.56
N SER A 135 -2.17 20.69 -3.78
CA SER A 135 -3.00 20.51 -4.96
C SER A 135 -2.29 19.95 -6.19
N ILE A 136 -3.02 19.14 -6.97
CA ILE A 136 -2.59 18.64 -8.28
C ILE A 136 -3.80 18.45 -9.22
N PRO A 137 -3.70 18.80 -10.52
CA PRO A 137 -4.68 18.39 -11.52
C PRO A 137 -4.69 16.86 -11.65
N PHE A 138 -5.87 16.25 -11.57
CA PHE A 138 -6.02 14.80 -11.60
C PHE A 138 -7.29 14.40 -12.34
N THR A 139 -7.29 13.21 -12.92
CA THR A 139 -8.48 12.59 -13.53
C THR A 139 -8.51 11.14 -13.10
N PHE A 140 -9.53 10.77 -12.31
CA PHE A 140 -9.77 9.35 -12.01
C PHE A 140 -10.27 8.66 -13.28
N THR A 141 -9.63 7.56 -13.66
CA THR A 141 -9.91 6.85 -14.92
C THR A 141 -11.14 5.94 -14.82
N ALA A 142 -11.56 5.56 -13.62
CA ALA A 142 -12.69 4.67 -13.37
C ALA A 142 -13.41 4.99 -12.06
N GLY A 143 -14.66 4.55 -11.96
CA GLY A 143 -15.40 4.57 -10.69
C GLY A 143 -14.85 3.57 -9.67
N GLY A 144 -15.30 3.69 -8.42
CA GLY A 144 -14.91 2.83 -7.30
C GLY A 144 -14.30 3.61 -6.14
N THR A 145 -13.81 2.88 -5.13
CA THR A 145 -13.08 3.47 -3.99
C THR A 145 -11.59 3.51 -4.32
N TRP A 146 -11.00 4.67 -4.14
CA TRP A 146 -9.57 4.92 -4.33
C TRP A 146 -8.95 5.30 -3.00
N ARG A 147 -7.79 4.72 -2.71
CA ARG A 147 -6.98 5.06 -1.56
C ARG A 147 -5.90 6.06 -1.96
N MET A 148 -5.78 7.13 -1.19
CA MET A 148 -4.74 8.13 -1.29
C MET A 148 -3.76 7.95 -0.13
N TYR A 149 -2.46 7.99 -0.41
CA TYR A 149 -1.41 8.03 0.59
C TYR A 149 -0.63 9.32 0.48
N ALA A 150 -0.41 9.96 1.61
CA ALA A 150 0.54 11.06 1.74
C ALA A 150 1.76 10.52 2.49
N ASP A 151 2.90 10.46 1.79
CA ASP A 151 4.19 10.10 2.34
C ASP A 151 5.07 11.35 2.46
N PHE A 152 5.42 11.73 3.68
CA PHE A 152 6.06 13.01 3.96
C PHE A 152 6.87 13.00 5.27
N GLN A 153 7.83 13.93 5.37
CA GLN A 153 8.56 14.20 6.61
C GLN A 153 8.33 15.66 7.04
N PRO A 154 7.69 15.92 8.20
CA PRO A 154 7.58 17.27 8.75
C PRO A 154 8.96 17.81 9.16
N ALA A 155 9.23 19.12 8.96
CA ALA A 155 10.55 19.71 9.25
C ALA A 155 11.00 19.60 10.73
N GLY A 156 10.04 19.46 11.65
CA GLY A 156 10.30 19.31 13.09
C GLY A 156 10.34 17.86 13.59
N LEU A 157 10.21 16.88 12.70
CA LEU A 157 10.15 15.47 13.06
C LEU A 157 11.10 14.68 12.17
N ASP A 158 12.15 14.11 12.77
CA ASP A 158 13.10 13.23 12.07
C ASP A 158 12.54 11.81 11.89
N LYS A 159 11.32 11.73 11.35
CA LYS A 159 10.61 10.49 11.05
C LYS A 159 9.69 10.74 9.86
N ASN A 160 9.80 9.86 8.86
CA ASN A 160 8.86 9.82 7.75
C ASN A 160 7.50 9.26 8.21
N ILE A 161 6.41 9.89 7.77
CA ILE A 161 5.04 9.48 8.07
C ILE A 161 4.32 9.18 6.76
N THR A 162 3.65 8.03 6.71
CA THR A 162 2.72 7.69 5.64
C THR A 162 1.30 7.62 6.20
N LEU A 163 0.43 8.54 5.79
CA LEU A 163 -0.99 8.55 6.14
C LEU A 163 -1.82 8.10 4.94
N GLY A 164 -2.97 7.48 5.18
CA GLY A 164 -3.86 7.02 4.13
C GLY A 164 -5.33 7.32 4.38
N THR A 165 -6.03 7.70 3.33
CA THR A 165 -7.47 7.99 3.35
C THR A 165 -8.13 7.54 2.06
N ASP A 166 -9.42 7.24 2.12
CA ASP A 166 -10.17 6.78 0.95
C ASP A 166 -11.04 7.92 0.38
N VAL A 167 -11.17 7.94 -0.94
CA VAL A 167 -12.10 8.78 -1.69
C VAL A 167 -12.96 7.92 -2.60
N ASN A 168 -14.17 8.38 -2.88
CA ASN A 168 -15.17 7.65 -3.64
C ASN A 168 -15.39 8.33 -4.99
N VAL A 169 -15.25 7.56 -6.06
CA VAL A 169 -15.37 8.05 -7.43
C VAL A 169 -16.62 7.45 -8.06
N SER A 170 -17.59 8.29 -8.37
CA SER A 170 -18.77 7.88 -9.14
C SER A 170 -18.41 7.64 -10.61
N GLY A 171 -19.03 6.64 -11.22
CA GLY A 171 -18.77 6.23 -12.61
C GLY A 171 -18.87 4.72 -12.78
N LEU A 172 -18.54 4.22 -13.96
CA LEU A 172 -18.46 2.78 -14.21
C LEU A 172 -17.36 2.17 -13.35
N TYR A 173 -17.73 1.21 -12.52
CA TYR A 173 -16.80 0.39 -11.75
C TYR A 173 -16.93 -1.06 -12.21
N ILE A 174 -15.88 -1.56 -12.85
CA ILE A 174 -15.69 -2.97 -13.18
C ILE A 174 -14.49 -3.43 -12.34
N PRO A 175 -14.72 -4.25 -11.29
CA PRO A 175 -13.62 -4.79 -10.48
C PRO A 175 -12.64 -5.55 -11.36
N VAL A 176 -11.35 -5.36 -11.12
CA VAL A 176 -10.28 -6.07 -11.82
C VAL A 176 -9.63 -7.04 -10.83
N PRO A 177 -9.52 -8.35 -11.16
CA PRO A 177 -8.79 -9.27 -10.31
C PRO A 177 -7.30 -8.88 -10.28
N LEU A 178 -6.65 -9.14 -9.16
CA LEU A 178 -5.21 -8.93 -9.05
C LEU A 178 -4.48 -9.82 -10.08
N ASN A 179 -3.45 -9.28 -10.72
CA ASN A 179 -2.59 -10.03 -11.63
C ASN A 179 -1.99 -11.25 -10.92
N ASP A 180 -1.85 -12.37 -11.63
CA ASP A 180 -1.13 -13.52 -11.10
C ASP A 180 0.34 -13.15 -10.78
N PRO A 181 0.95 -13.79 -9.77
CA PRO A 181 2.35 -13.53 -9.47
C PRO A 181 3.26 -13.79 -10.67
N ALA A 182 4.10 -12.83 -11.00
CA ALA A 182 5.00 -12.89 -12.15
C ALA A 182 6.37 -12.33 -11.79
N ALA A 183 7.42 -12.89 -12.40
CA ALA A 183 8.79 -12.40 -12.28
C ALA A 183 9.20 -11.49 -13.46
N VAL A 184 8.28 -11.23 -14.39
CA VAL A 184 8.48 -10.33 -15.53
C VAL A 184 7.20 -9.56 -15.80
N THR A 185 7.34 -8.31 -16.20
CA THR A 185 6.24 -7.47 -16.70
C THR A 185 6.70 -6.72 -17.93
N SER A 186 5.82 -6.56 -18.91
CA SER A 186 6.09 -5.89 -20.17
C SER A 186 5.21 -4.66 -20.32
N ILE A 187 5.83 -3.49 -20.51
CA ILE A 187 5.15 -2.20 -20.62
C ILE A 187 5.81 -1.34 -21.67
N HIS A 188 5.07 -0.86 -22.67
CA HIS A 188 5.57 0.08 -23.69
C HIS A 188 6.91 -0.31 -24.35
N GLY A 189 7.12 -1.61 -24.63
CA GLY A 189 8.35 -2.15 -25.21
C GLY A 189 9.52 -2.33 -24.24
N TYR A 190 9.29 -2.09 -22.95
CA TYR A 190 10.19 -2.47 -21.87
C TYR A 190 9.78 -3.82 -21.31
N ASP A 191 10.79 -4.63 -21.00
CA ASP A 191 10.64 -5.80 -20.16
C ASP A 191 11.42 -5.58 -18.87
N VAL A 192 10.71 -5.68 -17.75
CA VAL A 192 11.30 -5.54 -16.42
C VAL A 192 11.21 -6.91 -15.74
N THR A 193 12.36 -7.46 -15.38
CA THR A 193 12.43 -8.72 -14.63
C THR A 193 12.69 -8.45 -13.17
N LEU A 194 12.02 -9.16 -12.28
CA LEU A 194 12.18 -9.11 -10.83
C LEU A 194 12.89 -10.38 -10.33
N ALA A 195 13.93 -10.20 -9.52
CA ALA A 195 14.61 -11.27 -8.80
C ALA A 195 14.71 -10.95 -7.31
N GLY A 196 14.71 -12.00 -6.48
CA GLY A 196 14.92 -11.88 -5.04
C GLY A 196 14.30 -13.04 -4.26
N THR A 197 14.52 -13.07 -2.95
CA THR A 197 13.91 -14.08 -2.06
C THR A 197 13.32 -13.37 -0.83
N PRO A 198 12.22 -12.62 -0.99
CA PRO A 198 11.63 -11.90 0.12
C PRO A 198 11.16 -12.86 1.21
N VAL A 199 11.53 -12.56 2.46
CA VAL A 199 11.10 -13.29 3.66
C VAL A 199 10.29 -12.35 4.54
N ALA A 200 9.10 -12.77 4.96
CA ALA A 200 8.28 -11.97 5.86
C ALA A 200 9.03 -11.66 7.18
N GLY A 201 8.95 -10.41 7.62
CA GLY A 201 9.59 -9.89 8.83
C GLY A 201 11.09 -9.66 8.71
N LYS A 202 11.69 -9.83 7.52
CA LYS A 202 13.13 -9.61 7.29
C LYS A 202 13.36 -8.66 6.13
N GLU A 203 14.36 -7.79 6.29
CA GLU A 203 14.86 -7.01 5.17
C GLU A 203 15.40 -7.95 4.10
N SER A 204 14.97 -7.71 2.86
CA SER A 204 15.32 -8.52 1.69
C SER A 204 15.63 -7.59 0.53
N GLN A 205 16.61 -7.96 -0.29
CA GLN A 205 16.90 -7.26 -1.53
C GLN A 205 15.98 -7.75 -2.65
N LEU A 206 15.43 -6.81 -3.42
CA LEU A 206 14.77 -7.03 -4.70
C LEU A 206 15.59 -6.38 -5.80
N THR A 207 15.82 -7.10 -6.89
CA THR A 207 16.56 -6.60 -8.06
C THR A 207 15.63 -6.54 -9.27
N PHE A 208 15.48 -5.36 -9.84
CA PHE A 208 14.76 -5.14 -11.09
C PHE A 208 15.75 -4.92 -12.21
N LYS A 209 15.67 -5.71 -13.29
CA LYS A 209 16.50 -5.53 -14.48
C LYS A 209 15.62 -5.09 -15.65
N ILE A 210 16.04 -4.02 -16.31
CA ILE A 210 15.27 -3.35 -17.35
C ILE A 210 15.93 -3.57 -18.71
N THR A 211 15.13 -4.05 -19.65
CA THR A 211 15.50 -4.11 -21.07
C THR A 211 14.45 -3.40 -21.91
N LYS A 212 14.83 -2.92 -23.09
CA LYS A 212 13.93 -2.33 -24.08
C LYS A 212 14.19 -2.99 -25.42
N ASN A 213 13.18 -3.61 -26.01
CA ASN A 213 13.29 -4.36 -27.26
C ASN A 213 14.47 -5.35 -27.24
N GLY A 214 14.58 -6.14 -26.16
CA GLY A 214 15.63 -7.14 -25.96
C GLY A 214 17.03 -6.61 -25.60
N LYS A 215 17.23 -5.28 -25.53
CA LYS A 215 18.53 -4.68 -25.18
C LYS A 215 18.53 -4.15 -23.74
N PRO A 216 19.58 -4.38 -22.94
CA PRO A 216 19.70 -3.78 -21.61
C PRO A 216 19.64 -2.25 -21.69
N VAL A 217 18.84 -1.62 -20.81
CA VAL A 217 18.80 -0.16 -20.67
C VAL A 217 19.94 0.26 -19.74
N THR A 218 20.92 1.01 -20.24
CA THR A 218 22.13 1.39 -19.47
C THR A 218 22.27 2.90 -19.28
N ASP A 219 21.20 3.63 -19.59
CA ASP A 219 21.14 5.08 -19.61
C ASP A 219 19.89 5.63 -18.91
N LEU A 220 19.43 4.91 -17.88
CA LEU A 220 18.37 5.37 -16.98
C LEU A 220 18.71 6.76 -16.45
N GLU A 221 17.69 7.61 -16.39
CA GLU A 221 17.81 8.96 -15.89
C GLU A 221 17.44 9.00 -14.41
N PRO A 222 18.13 9.80 -13.58
CA PRO A 222 17.69 10.09 -12.22
C PRO A 222 16.29 10.69 -12.25
N TYR A 223 15.41 10.15 -11.41
CA TYR A 223 14.07 10.64 -11.16
C TYR A 223 13.88 10.68 -9.64
N LEU A 224 13.60 11.86 -9.09
CA LEU A 224 13.41 12.07 -7.65
C LEU A 224 14.61 11.54 -6.83
N GLY A 225 15.84 11.86 -7.26
CA GLY A 225 17.09 11.49 -6.57
C GLY A 225 17.48 10.00 -6.61
N ALA A 226 16.87 9.18 -7.47
CA ALA A 226 17.20 7.76 -7.64
C ALA A 226 16.98 7.29 -9.09
N PHE A 227 17.48 6.11 -9.46
CA PHE A 227 17.19 5.51 -10.77
C PHE A 227 15.82 4.83 -10.84
N GLY A 228 15.15 4.65 -9.71
CA GLY A 228 13.77 4.20 -9.64
C GLY A 228 13.16 4.36 -8.26
N HIS A 229 11.83 4.29 -8.21
CA HIS A 229 11.01 4.36 -6.99
C HIS A 229 10.12 3.14 -6.92
N LEU A 230 10.05 2.51 -5.76
CA LEU A 230 9.21 1.34 -5.54
C LEU A 230 8.14 1.67 -4.52
N VAL A 231 6.88 1.48 -4.91
CA VAL A 231 5.74 1.44 -3.99
C VAL A 231 5.28 0.00 -3.88
N SER A 232 5.16 -0.49 -2.64
CA SER A 232 4.75 -1.86 -2.34
C SER A 232 3.50 -1.82 -1.46
N LEU A 233 2.43 -2.46 -1.90
CA LEU A 233 1.12 -2.45 -1.22
C LEU A 233 0.65 -3.88 -0.92
N ARG A 234 0.27 -4.14 0.33
CA ARG A 234 -0.30 -5.44 0.71
C ARG A 234 -1.69 -5.62 0.12
N SER A 235 -1.94 -6.74 -0.54
CA SER A 235 -3.27 -7.07 -1.05
C SER A 235 -4.28 -7.19 0.10
N GLY A 236 -5.48 -6.66 -0.12
CA GLY A 236 -6.58 -6.62 0.86
C GLY A 236 -6.69 -5.28 1.56
N ASP A 237 -5.78 -4.97 2.49
CA ASP A 237 -5.86 -3.74 3.27
C ASP A 237 -5.05 -2.57 2.70
N LEU A 238 -4.17 -2.84 1.73
CA LEU A 238 -3.26 -1.90 1.11
C LEU A 238 -2.29 -1.25 2.11
N ALA A 239 -1.80 -2.01 3.09
CA ALA A 239 -0.71 -1.55 3.94
C ALA A 239 0.49 -1.12 3.07
N TYR A 240 0.98 0.11 3.29
CA TYR A 240 2.07 0.69 2.54
C TYR A 240 3.41 0.23 3.11
N LEU A 241 4.31 -0.19 2.24
CA LEU A 241 5.66 -0.63 2.61
C LEU A 241 6.67 0.44 2.21
N HIS A 242 7.57 0.73 3.15
CA HIS A 242 8.71 1.58 2.89
C HIS A 242 9.78 0.79 2.12
N ASN A 243 10.28 1.36 1.03
CA ASN A 243 11.31 0.74 0.19
C ASN A 243 12.45 1.74 0.05
N HIS A 244 13.69 1.26 0.11
CA HIS A 244 14.88 2.11 -0.09
C HIS A 244 15.60 1.69 -1.36
N PRO A 245 15.82 2.60 -2.33
CA PRO A 245 16.75 2.30 -3.42
C PRO A 245 18.16 2.13 -2.82
N ALA A 246 18.88 1.11 -3.28
CA ALA A 246 20.25 0.87 -2.83
C ALA A 246 21.24 1.90 -3.41
N GLN A 247 20.83 2.65 -4.43
CA GLN A 247 21.67 3.58 -5.19
C GLN A 247 21.02 4.97 -5.24
N HIS A 248 21.75 5.96 -4.72
CA HIS A 248 21.42 7.36 -4.94
C HIS A 248 21.82 7.79 -6.37
N ALA A 249 21.06 8.70 -6.97
CA ALA A 249 21.34 9.21 -8.29
C ALA A 249 21.18 10.73 -8.34
N GLU A 250 22.18 11.40 -8.90
CA GLU A 250 22.23 12.85 -9.05
C GLU A 250 22.01 13.27 -10.51
N PRO A 251 21.49 14.48 -10.77
CA PRO A 251 21.26 14.97 -12.13
C PRO A 251 22.47 14.79 -13.06
N GLY A 252 22.24 14.18 -14.23
CA GLY A 252 23.27 13.90 -15.23
C GLY A 252 23.95 12.54 -15.11
N MET A 253 23.73 11.79 -14.03
CA MET A 253 24.15 10.39 -13.93
C MET A 253 23.36 9.49 -14.89
N LYS A 254 23.93 8.32 -15.18
CA LYS A 254 23.31 7.25 -15.97
C LYS A 254 23.38 5.94 -15.20
N GLY A 255 22.26 5.23 -15.13
CA GLY A 255 22.13 3.99 -14.36
C GLY A 255 21.65 2.81 -15.21
N GLY A 256 21.45 1.67 -14.54
CA GLY A 256 20.96 0.45 -15.15
C GLY A 256 22.05 -0.54 -15.57
N PRO A 257 21.65 -1.72 -16.10
CA PRO A 257 20.27 -2.14 -16.33
C PRO A 257 19.53 -2.61 -15.08
N SER A 258 20.22 -2.71 -13.95
CA SER A 258 19.62 -3.15 -12.69
C SER A 258 19.37 -1.99 -11.74
N ILE A 259 18.26 -2.06 -11.00
CA ILE A 259 17.93 -1.21 -9.86
C ILE A 259 17.64 -2.14 -8.68
N ASP A 260 18.32 -1.91 -7.57
CA ASP A 260 18.18 -2.70 -6.35
C ASP A 260 17.41 -1.93 -5.27
N PHE A 261 16.53 -2.62 -4.55
CA PHE A 261 15.80 -2.09 -3.41
C PHE A 261 15.97 -2.99 -2.19
N MET A 262 16.15 -2.38 -1.02
CA MET A 262 15.98 -3.04 0.27
C MET A 262 14.55 -2.79 0.75
N THR A 263 13.85 -3.85 1.13
CA THR A 263 12.46 -3.78 1.60
C THR A 263 12.20 -4.82 2.68
N THR A 264 11.30 -4.50 3.61
CA THR A 264 10.84 -5.42 4.65
C THR A 264 9.35 -5.65 4.47
N PHE A 265 8.97 -6.86 4.07
CA PHE A 265 7.57 -7.28 4.02
C PHE A 265 7.12 -7.67 5.43
N PRO A 266 6.18 -6.96 6.06
CA PRO A 266 5.88 -7.15 7.48
C PRO A 266 5.25 -8.51 7.78
N THR A 267 4.48 -9.06 6.83
CA THR A 267 3.79 -10.35 6.96
C THR A 267 3.94 -11.20 5.72
N ALA A 268 3.73 -12.51 5.86
CA ALA A 268 3.42 -13.35 4.71
C ALA A 268 2.13 -12.83 4.05
N GLY A 269 2.03 -12.96 2.72
CA GLY A 269 0.90 -12.43 1.97
C GLY A 269 1.20 -12.19 0.51
N THR A 270 0.23 -11.59 -0.17
CA THR A 270 0.37 -11.15 -1.57
C THR A 270 0.53 -9.63 -1.59
N TYR A 271 1.44 -9.13 -2.42
CA TYR A 271 1.75 -7.70 -2.52
C TYR A 271 1.77 -7.28 -3.99
N SER A 272 1.32 -6.05 -4.26
CA SER A 272 1.54 -5.37 -5.54
C SER A 272 2.71 -4.41 -5.42
N LEU A 273 3.62 -4.49 -6.36
CA LEU A 273 4.84 -3.69 -6.47
C LEU A 273 4.72 -2.83 -7.72
N PHE A 274 4.91 -1.52 -7.55
CA PHE A 274 4.88 -0.52 -8.62
C PHE A 274 6.26 0.12 -8.69
N LEU A 275 7.04 -0.23 -9.71
CA LEU A 275 8.36 0.33 -9.99
C LEU A 275 8.23 1.47 -10.98
N ASP A 276 8.49 2.69 -10.55
CA ASP A 276 8.71 3.83 -11.43
C ASP A 276 10.18 3.94 -11.82
N PHE A 277 10.48 4.10 -13.10
CA PHE A 277 11.81 4.41 -13.63
C PHE A 277 11.73 5.41 -14.77
N GLN A 278 12.78 6.21 -14.98
CA GLN A 278 12.82 7.19 -16.07
C GLN A 278 13.82 6.77 -17.16
N HIS A 279 13.36 6.79 -18.41
CA HIS A 279 14.20 6.55 -19.57
C HIS A 279 13.66 7.29 -20.80
N ALA A 280 14.56 7.92 -21.55
CA ALA A 280 14.24 8.72 -22.74
C ALA A 280 13.24 9.85 -22.44
N GLY A 281 13.38 10.51 -21.29
CA GLY A 281 12.56 11.66 -20.88
C GLY A 281 11.15 11.32 -20.39
N ALA A 282 10.81 10.03 -20.25
CA ALA A 282 9.51 9.58 -19.78
C ALA A 282 9.64 8.68 -18.55
N VAL A 283 8.71 8.86 -17.60
CA VAL A 283 8.54 7.95 -16.46
C VAL A 283 7.67 6.77 -16.89
N HIS A 284 8.07 5.59 -16.48
CA HIS A 284 7.42 4.32 -16.77
C HIS A 284 7.15 3.57 -15.47
N THR A 285 5.96 3.00 -15.34
CA THR A 285 5.58 2.18 -14.19
C THR A 285 5.47 0.72 -14.60
N ALA A 286 6.23 -0.14 -13.93
CA ALA A 286 6.19 -1.58 -14.07
C ALA A 286 5.48 -2.20 -12.85
N GLU A 287 4.47 -3.02 -13.09
CA GLU A 287 3.62 -3.60 -12.05
C GLU A 287 3.89 -5.09 -11.88
N PHE A 288 4.04 -5.54 -10.63
CA PHE A 288 4.22 -6.94 -10.27
C PHE A 288 3.27 -7.34 -9.15
N THR A 289 2.77 -8.56 -9.20
CA THR A 289 2.23 -9.24 -8.02
C THR A 289 3.29 -10.21 -7.48
N VAL A 290 3.53 -10.20 -6.17
CA VAL A 290 4.46 -11.13 -5.52
C VAL A 290 3.80 -11.83 -4.35
N LYS A 291 4.18 -13.10 -4.11
CA LYS A 291 3.83 -13.85 -2.91
C LYS A 291 5.04 -13.91 -1.98
N VAL A 292 4.83 -13.56 -0.72
CA VAL A 292 5.85 -13.58 0.32
C VAL A 292 5.42 -14.58 1.39
N SER A 293 6.35 -15.44 1.80
CA SER A 293 6.15 -16.43 2.86
C SER A 293 7.09 -16.16 4.05
N SER A 294 6.81 -16.79 5.19
CA SER A 294 7.68 -16.74 6.37
C SER A 294 9.02 -17.45 6.19
N THR A 295 9.11 -18.36 5.22
CA THR A 295 10.33 -19.12 4.91
C THR A 295 11.07 -18.61 3.69
N GLY A 296 10.54 -17.59 3.01
CA GLY A 296 11.04 -17.10 1.74
C GLY A 296 10.39 -17.79 0.54
N THR A 297 10.13 -17.00 -0.50
CA THR A 297 9.71 -17.49 -1.82
C THR A 297 10.67 -16.91 -2.85
N THR A 298 11.50 -17.75 -3.45
CA THR A 298 12.46 -17.29 -4.47
C THR A 298 11.72 -16.88 -5.73
N ILE A 299 11.91 -15.63 -6.15
CA ILE A 299 11.46 -15.09 -7.42
C ILE A 299 12.63 -15.22 -8.40
N VAL A 300 12.48 -16.12 -9.36
CA VAL A 300 13.49 -16.36 -10.40
C VAL A 300 12.92 -15.84 -11.71
N PRO A 301 13.54 -14.81 -12.33
CA PRO A 301 13.11 -14.36 -13.64
C PRO A 301 13.44 -15.41 -14.71
N PRO A 302 12.65 -15.49 -15.79
CA PRO A 302 12.91 -16.44 -16.86
C PRO A 302 14.23 -16.10 -17.56
N THR A 303 14.93 -17.13 -18.06
CA THR A 303 16.23 -16.96 -18.75
C THR A 303 16.10 -16.21 -20.07
N ALA A 304 14.91 -16.26 -20.69
CA ALA A 304 14.53 -15.45 -21.84
C ALA A 304 13.19 -14.78 -21.53
N VAL A 305 13.05 -13.51 -21.92
CA VAL A 305 11.76 -12.83 -21.86
C VAL A 305 10.92 -13.27 -23.07
N PRO A 306 9.61 -13.56 -22.91
CA PRO A 306 8.75 -13.88 -24.04
C PRO A 306 8.82 -12.77 -25.10
N ASN A 307 9.17 -13.11 -26.34
CA ASN A 307 9.06 -12.17 -27.46
C ASN A 307 7.57 -11.99 -27.78
N HIS A 308 7.04 -10.77 -27.58
CA HIS A 308 5.67 -10.41 -27.98
C HIS A 308 5.44 -10.39 -29.50
N GLU A 309 6.41 -10.80 -30.32
CA GLU A 309 6.25 -10.89 -31.78
C GLU A 309 5.60 -12.20 -32.27
N GLU A 310 5.49 -13.25 -31.45
CA GLU A 310 5.03 -14.57 -31.92
C GLU A 310 3.51 -14.83 -31.81
N GLU A 311 2.72 -14.05 -31.05
CA GLU A 311 1.27 -14.31 -30.92
C GLU A 311 0.40 -13.72 -32.06
N ALA A 312 0.97 -12.97 -33.00
CA ALA A 312 0.19 -12.32 -34.06
C ALA A 312 -0.15 -13.21 -35.28
N HIS A 313 0.25 -14.48 -35.31
CA HIS A 313 0.18 -15.29 -36.55
C HIS A 313 -0.65 -16.58 -36.52
N GLU A 314 -1.39 -16.90 -35.47
CA GLU A 314 -2.20 -18.13 -35.42
C GLU A 314 -3.72 -17.92 -35.34
N HIS A 315 -4.31 -16.92 -36.01
CA HIS A 315 -5.76 -16.92 -36.27
C HIS A 315 -6.13 -16.34 -37.64
N GLU A 316 -5.69 -16.99 -38.71
CA GLU A 316 -6.38 -16.88 -39.99
C GLU A 316 -6.43 -18.27 -40.68
N GLN A 317 -7.45 -19.05 -40.33
CA GLN A 317 -7.87 -20.20 -41.13
C GLN A 317 -8.89 -19.70 -42.16
N PRO A 318 -8.66 -19.86 -43.48
CA PRO A 318 -9.61 -19.43 -44.48
C PRO A 318 -10.80 -20.40 -44.52
N VAL A 319 -11.99 -19.86 -44.28
CA VAL A 319 -13.25 -20.56 -44.60
C VAL A 319 -13.33 -20.65 -46.13
N ARG A 320 -13.41 -21.87 -46.66
CA ARG A 320 -13.87 -22.15 -48.02
C ARG A 320 -15.37 -22.37 -48.02
#